data_AF-A0A2V8IK38-F1
#
_entry.id   AF-A0A2V8IK38-F1
#
_cell.length_a   1.000
_cell.length_b   1.000
_cell.length_c   1.000
_cell.angle_alpha   90.00
_cell.angle_beta   90.00
_cell.angle_gamma   90.00
#
_symmetry.space_group_name_H-M   'P 1'
#
loop_
_entity.id
_entity.type
_entity.pdbx_description
1 polymer ?
#
loop_
_entity_poly.entity_id
_entity_poly.type
_entity_poly.pdbx_seq_one_letter_code
_entity_poly.pdbx_strand_id
1 'polypeptide(L)' 'MAGASVRHKHIRIDQTKLDKAKRALQAATETEALDRALSLVVSEADIDAALRQVAAKGRLKKVFL' A
#
# COMPACT_ATOMS: atom_id res chain seq x y z
N MET A 1 -6.37 18.29 7.24
CA MET A 1 -6.32 17.26 6.17
C MET A 1 -5.47 17.84 5.06
N ALA A 2 -4.18 17.48 4.99
CA ALA A 2 -3.34 17.89 3.87
C ALA A 2 -3.93 17.23 2.61
N GLY A 3 -4.62 18.01 1.78
CA GLY A 3 -5.33 17.49 0.63
C GLY A 3 -4.35 16.82 -0.32
N ALA A 4 -4.48 15.52 -0.52
CA ALA A 4 -3.78 14.82 -1.59
C ALA A 4 -4.13 15.53 -2.90
N SER A 5 -3.14 16.14 -3.55
CA SER A 5 -3.37 16.78 -4.84
C SER A 5 -3.57 15.69 -5.89
N VAL A 6 -4.81 15.32 -6.15
CA VAL A 6 -5.15 14.40 -7.25
C VAL A 6 -4.76 15.09 -8.54
N ARG A 7 -3.88 14.44 -9.32
CA ARG A 7 -3.46 14.92 -10.64
C ARG A 7 -3.75 13.85 -11.67
N HIS A 8 -4.38 14.23 -12.77
CA HIS A 8 -4.52 13.33 -13.91
C HIS A 8 -3.15 13.05 -14.54
N LYS A 9 -2.83 11.78 -14.70
CA LYS A 9 -1.60 11.27 -15.29
C LYS A 9 -1.96 10.27 -16.37
N HIS A 10 -1.26 10.35 -17.51
CA HIS A 10 -1.38 9.35 -18.55
C HIS A 10 -0.25 8.33 -18.37
N ILE A 11 -0.60 7.09 -18.02
CA ILE A 11 0.34 6.02 -17.70
C ILE A 11 -0.04 4.79 -18.53
N ARG A 12 0.94 4.10 -19.08
CA ARG A 12 0.74 2.80 -19.73
C ARG A 12 0.84 1.69 -18.69
N ILE A 13 -0.24 0.94 -18.52
CA ILE A 13 -0.34 -0.17 -17.57
C ILE A 13 -0.91 -1.39 -18.31
N ASP A 14 -0.47 -2.58 -17.92
CA ASP A 14 -1.06 -3.83 -18.39
C ASP A 14 -2.50 -3.96 -17.83
N GLN A 15 -3.48 -3.97 -18.74
CA GLN A 15 -4.90 -4.06 -18.38
C GLN A 15 -5.22 -5.31 -17.56
N THR A 16 -4.56 -6.44 -17.83
CA THR A 16 -4.81 -7.69 -17.10
C THR A 16 -4.39 -7.57 -15.64
N LYS A 17 -3.29 -6.86 -15.37
CA LYS A 17 -2.85 -6.60 -13.99
C LYS A 17 -3.82 -5.65 -13.29
N LEU A 18 -4.30 -4.64 -13.98
CA LEU A 18 -5.24 -3.66 -13.44
C LEU A 18 -6.59 -4.30 -13.10
N ASP A 19 -7.11 -5.18 -13.96
CA ASP A 19 -8.34 -5.93 -13.71
C ASP A 19 -8.21 -6.88 -12.52
N LYS A 20 -7.06 -7.57 -12.39
CA LYS A 20 -6.75 -8.40 -11.23
C LYS A 20 -6.70 -7.56 -9.95
N ALA A 21 -6.04 -6.41 -9.99
CA ALA A 21 -5.98 -5.49 -8.85
C ALA A 21 -7.38 -4.99 -8.46
N LYS A 22 -8.22 -4.58 -9.43
CA LYS A 22 -9.61 -4.17 -9.17
C LYS A 22 -10.39 -5.26 -8.42
N ARG A 23 -10.29 -6.52 -8.87
CA ARG A 23 -10.98 -7.65 -8.23
C ARG A 23 -10.45 -7.93 -6.83
N ALA A 24 -9.13 -8.00 -6.68
CA ALA A 24 -8.49 -8.29 -5.40
C ALA A 24 -8.78 -7.20 -4.35
N LEU A 25 -8.85 -5.94 -4.78
CA LEU A 25 -9.08 -4.79 -3.92
C LEU A 25 -10.55 -4.38 -3.81
N GLN A 26 -11.46 -5.11 -4.46
CA GLN A 26 -12.90 -4.81 -4.53
C GLN A 26 -13.17 -3.35 -4.91
N ALA A 27 -12.43 -2.84 -5.89
CA ALA A 27 -12.55 -1.47 -6.37
C ALA A 27 -13.55 -1.37 -7.52
N ALA A 28 -14.38 -0.33 -7.51
CA ALA A 28 -15.34 -0.06 -8.59
C ALA A 28 -14.62 0.46 -9.85
N THR A 29 -13.59 1.28 -9.67
CA THR A 29 -12.85 1.92 -10.78
C THR A 29 -11.37 1.55 -10.79
N GLU A 30 -10.72 1.78 -11.93
CA GLU A 30 -9.26 1.62 -12.07
C GLU A 30 -8.49 2.61 -11.20
N THR A 31 -8.93 3.87 -11.16
CA THR A 31 -8.36 4.91 -10.30
C THR A 31 -8.41 4.50 -8.83
N GLU A 32 -9.56 3.99 -8.38
CA GLU A 32 -9.72 3.49 -7.01
C GLU A 32 -8.84 2.28 -6.73
N ALA A 33 -8.69 1.35 -7.67
CA ALA A 33 -7.78 0.23 -7.51
C ALA A 33 -6.33 0.69 -7.37
N LEU A 34 -5.91 1.68 -8.17
CA LEU A 34 -4.58 2.27 -8.08
C LEU A 34 -4.37 2.99 -6.74
N ASP A 35 -5.34 3.79 -6.30
CA ASP A 35 -5.29 4.52 -5.04
C ASP A 35 -5.18 3.58 -3.82
N ARG A 36 -6.01 2.55 -3.77
CA ARG A 36 -5.96 1.51 -2.73
C ARG A 36 -4.64 0.73 -2.78
N ALA A 37 -4.16 0.34 -3.97
CA ALA A 37 -2.91 -0.37 -4.13
C ALA A 37 -1.71 0.45 -3.61
N LEU A 38 -1.65 1.74 -3.96
CA LEU A 38 -0.61 2.64 -3.48
C LEU A 38 -0.68 2.81 -1.96
N SER A 39 -1.89 2.98 -1.41
CA SER A 39 -2.10 3.10 0.04
C SER A 39 -1.64 1.84 0.80
N LEU A 40 -1.88 0.65 0.25
CA LEU A 40 -1.44 -0.61 0.84
C LEU A 40 0.09 -0.73 0.85
N VAL A 41 0.75 -0.46 -0.27
CA VAL A 41 2.22 -0.56 -0.38
C VAL A 41 2.92 0.43 0.56
N VAL A 42 2.38 1.65 0.69
CA VAL A 42 2.93 2.64 1.65
C VAL A 42 2.71 2.18 3.09
N SER A 43 1.51 1.69 3.42
CA SER A 43 1.21 1.19 4.76
C SER A 43 2.10 0.01 5.16
N GLU A 44 2.35 -0.92 4.24
CA GLU A 44 3.26 -2.05 4.46
C GLU A 44 4.69 -1.56 4.74
N ALA A 45 5.20 -0.62 3.95
CA ALA A 45 6.51 -0.02 4.17
C ALA A 45 6.61 0.71 5.52
N ASP A 46 5.57 1.42 5.93
CA ASP A 46 5.50 2.13 7.21
C ASP A 46 5.49 1.15 8.40
N ILE A 47 4.72 0.06 8.29
CA ILE A 47 4.68 -1.02 9.30
C ILE A 47 6.07 -1.66 9.43
N ASP A 48 6.69 -2.02 8.30
CA ASP A 48 8.03 -2.59 8.29
C ASP A 48 9.06 -1.66 8.92
N ALA A 49 9.00 -0.36 8.60
CA ALA A 49 9.87 0.64 9.20
C ALA A 49 9.64 0.75 10.72
N ALA A 50 8.39 0.75 11.17
CA ALA A 50 8.05 0.77 12.60
C ALA A 50 8.56 -0.49 13.32
N LEU A 51 8.34 -1.67 12.74
CA LEU A 51 8.83 -2.95 13.30
C LEU A 51 10.35 -2.97 13.41
N ARG A 52 11.07 -2.50 12.38
CA ARG A 52 12.54 -2.36 12.42
C ARG A 52 13.00 -1.43 13.53
N GLN A 53 12.33 -0.30 13.73
CA GLN A 53 12.67 0.63 14.82
C GLN A 53 12.43 0.02 16.21
N VAL A 54 11.34 -0.75 16.39
CA VAL A 54 11.04 -1.42 17.66
C VAL A 54 12.05 -2.55 17.93
N ALA A 55 12.42 -3.32 16.91
CA ALA A 55 13.46 -4.35 17.00
C ALA A 55 14.83 -3.75 17.35
N ALA A 56 15.23 -2.66 16.70
CA ALA A 56 16.48 -1.95 16.96
C ALA A 56 16.54 -1.37 18.39
N LYS A 57 15.40 -1.03 19.00
CA LYS A 57 15.29 -0.56 20.39
C LYS A 57 15.24 -1.69 21.42
N GLY A 58 15.41 -2.96 21.02
CA GLY A 58 15.58 -4.11 21.92
C GLY A 58 14.33 -4.53 22.71
N ARG A 59 13.13 -4.10 22.32
CA ARG A 59 11.88 -4.36 23.08
C ARG A 59 11.08 -5.60 22.66
N LEU A 60 11.47 -6.29 21.60
CA LEU A 60 10.83 -7.55 21.20
C LEU A 60 11.55 -8.72 21.87
N LYS A 61 11.19 -9.03 23.12
CA LYS A 61 11.46 -10.36 23.68
C LYS A 61 10.72 -11.36 22.79
N LYS A 62 11.45 -12.33 22.24
CA LYS A 62 10.94 -13.45 21.45
C LYS A 62 9.69 -14.04 22.13
N VAL A 63 8.51 -13.80 21.57
CA VAL A 63 7.27 -14.49 21.96
C VAL A 63 6.92 -15.50 20.88
N PHE A 64 7.87 -16.31 20.42
CA PHE A 64 7.57 -17.57 19.74
C PHE A 64 8.71 -18.54 20.06
N LEU A 65 8.34 -19.62 20.75
CA LEU A 65 9.13 -20.78 21.12
C LEU A 65 8.82 -21.89 20.12
#